data_AF-A0A0G4PG59-F1
#
_entry.id   AF-A0A0G4PG59-F1
#
_cell.length_a   1.000
_cell.length_b   1.000
_cell.length_c   1.000
_cell.angle_alpha   90.00
_cell.angle_beta   90.00
_cell.angle_gamma   90.00
#
_symmetry.space_group_name_H-M   'P 1'
#
loop_
_entity.id
_entity.type
_entity.pdbx_description
1 polymer ?
#
loop_
_entity_poly.entity_id
_entity_poly.type
_entity_poly.pdbx_seq_one_letter_code
_entity_poly.pdbx_strand_id
1 'polypeptide(L)'
;MVYFIQELEDSIKIALQLYTENPKLKIAKLAREFKVPYQLLPGRIKGAKPLKGHNGHGKSLELEQEQTLIHWIHTLNHANAPPTAEMIQQAALQIIRRHDPRRTLGPNWAYRFIKRLPDDCLVITHNPIEKDRIEAVTPGHLNPRG
;
A
#
# COMPACT_ATOMS: atom_id res chain seq x y z
N MET A 1 -7.23 -16.50 -6.17
CA MET A 1 -6.26 -17.40 -5.50
C MET A 1 -5.56 -16.69 -4.34
N VAL A 2 -6.30 -16.23 -3.32
CA VAL A 2 -5.75 -15.44 -2.19
C VAL A 2 -5.71 -16.25 -0.89
N TYR A 3 -6.54 -17.30 -0.79
CA TYR A 3 -6.72 -18.11 0.43
C TYR A 3 -5.50 -18.99 0.78
N PHE A 4 -4.78 -19.52 -0.20
CA PHE A 4 -3.65 -20.45 0.03
C PHE A 4 -2.44 -19.81 0.74
N ILE A 5 -2.25 -18.49 0.58
CA ILE A 5 -1.08 -17.79 1.14
C ILE A 5 -1.27 -17.50 2.63
N GLN A 6 -2.52 -17.32 3.08
CA GLN A 6 -2.82 -16.95 4.45
C GLN A 6 -2.71 -18.15 5.40
N GLU A 7 -3.29 -19.29 5.02
CA GLU A 7 -3.19 -20.54 5.79
C GLU A 7 -1.75 -21.04 5.93
N LEU A 8 -0.92 -20.82 4.91
CA LEU A 8 0.50 -21.17 4.94
C LEU A 8 1.28 -20.32 5.95
N GLU A 9 1.03 -19.02 6.00
CA GLU A 9 1.70 -18.11 6.96
C GLU A 9 1.27 -18.39 8.40
N ASP A 10 0.01 -18.75 8.62
CA ASP A 10 -0.47 -19.14 9.95
C ASP A 10 0.16 -20.46 10.40
N SER A 11 0.32 -21.42 9.49
CA SER A 11 1.04 -22.68 9.75
C SER A 11 2.53 -22.44 10.07
N ILE A 12 3.18 -21.47 9.40
CA ILE A 12 4.55 -21.07 9.69
C ILE A 12 4.68 -20.47 11.09
N LYS A 13 3.73 -19.62 11.52
CA LYS A 13 3.75 -19.02 12.87
C LYS A 13 3.66 -20.08 13.96
N ILE A 14 2.77 -21.06 13.79
CA ILE A 14 2.61 -22.16 14.75
C ILE A 14 3.90 -22.99 14.82
N ALA A 15 4.51 -23.31 13.68
CA ALA A 15 5.78 -24.02 13.63
C ALA A 15 6.94 -23.24 14.30
N LEU A 16 6.98 -21.92 14.17
CA LEU A 16 7.97 -21.06 14.85
C LEU A 16 7.75 -20.99 16.36
N GLN A 17 6.50 -20.93 16.81
CA GLN A 17 6.15 -20.91 18.22
C GLN A 17 6.64 -22.20 18.91
N LEU A 18 6.34 -23.36 18.30
CA LEU A 18 6.80 -24.66 18.81
C LEU A 18 8.33 -24.81 18.79
N TYR A 19 9.00 -24.24 17.79
CA TYR A 19 10.46 -24.23 17.74
C TYR A 19 11.06 -23.33 18.84
N THR A 20 10.41 -22.21 19.15
CA THR A 20 10.82 -21.31 20.25
C THR A 20 10.65 -21.98 21.61
N GLU A 21 9.54 -22.69 21.82
CA GLU A 21 9.27 -23.45 23.04
C GLU A 21 10.19 -24.67 23.20
N ASN A 22 10.58 -25.30 22.09
CA ASN A 22 11.42 -26.51 22.08
C ASN A 22 12.53 -26.42 21.01
N PRO A 23 13.64 -25.71 21.29
CA PRO A 23 14.71 -25.46 20.31
C PRO A 23 15.49 -26.72 19.90
N LYS A 24 15.28 -27.86 20.57
CA LYS A 24 15.85 -29.17 20.20
C LYS A 24 15.07 -29.88 19.08
N LEU A 25 13.90 -29.36 18.68
CA LEU A 25 13.09 -29.97 17.63
C LEU A 25 13.75 -29.86 16.26
N LYS A 26 13.69 -30.96 15.49
CA LYS A 26 14.15 -30.96 14.10
C LYS A 26 13.19 -30.15 13.24
N ILE A 27 13.70 -29.09 12.62
CA ILE A 27 12.97 -28.22 11.68
C ILE A 27 12.30 -29.05 10.56
N ALA A 28 12.94 -30.13 10.11
CA ALA A 28 12.38 -31.04 9.11
C ALA A 28 11.12 -31.79 9.57
N LYS A 29 10.99 -32.07 10.88
CA LYS A 29 9.81 -32.70 11.46
C LYS A 29 8.65 -31.69 11.50
N LEU A 30 8.93 -30.48 11.97
CA LEU A 30 7.97 -29.36 11.97
C LEU A 30 7.44 -29.04 10.57
N ALA A 31 8.34 -28.99 9.56
CA ALA A 31 7.94 -28.76 8.17
C ALA A 31 6.91 -29.78 7.67
N ARG A 32 7.12 -31.07 7.99
CA ARG A 32 6.21 -32.16 7.58
C ARG A 32 4.89 -32.12 8.33
N GLU A 33 4.95 -31.85 9.63
CA GLU A 33 3.78 -31.80 10.52
C GLU A 33 2.82 -30.66 10.15
N PHE A 34 3.38 -29.48 9.86
CA PHE A 34 2.61 -28.29 9.48
C PHE A 34 2.42 -28.12 7.97
N LYS A 35 2.83 -29.11 7.16
CA LYS A 35 2.77 -29.07 5.68
C LYS A 35 3.41 -27.80 5.08
N VAL A 36 4.47 -27.29 5.72
CA VAL A 36 5.19 -26.09 5.28
C VAL A 36 6.43 -26.52 4.49
N PRO A 37 6.77 -25.84 3.38
CA PRO A 37 8.04 -26.03 2.70
C PRO A 37 9.23 -25.82 3.65
N TYR A 38 10.08 -26.85 3.80
CA TYR A 38 11.23 -26.84 4.69
C TYR A 38 12.14 -25.61 4.47
N GLN A 39 12.30 -25.17 3.23
CA GLN A 39 13.16 -24.04 2.86
C GLN A 39 12.74 -22.70 3.48
N LEU A 40 11.46 -22.54 3.86
CA LEU A 40 10.94 -21.30 4.45
C LEU A 40 11.28 -21.18 5.95
N LEU A 41 11.32 -22.29 6.68
CA LEU A 41 11.47 -22.30 8.14
C LEU A 41 12.82 -21.76 8.62
N PRO A 42 13.99 -22.17 8.08
CA PRO A 42 15.29 -21.62 8.48
C PRO A 42 15.39 -20.10 8.29
N GLY A 43 14.83 -19.59 7.19
CA GLY A 43 14.78 -18.14 6.94
C GLY A 43 13.92 -17.41 7.96
N ARG A 44 12.76 -17.98 8.30
CA ARG A 44 11.83 -17.44 9.29
C ARG A 44 12.40 -17.47 10.72
N ILE A 45 13.10 -18.54 11.10
CA ILE A 45 13.82 -18.65 12.38
C ILE A 45 14.90 -17.56 12.49
N LYS A 46 15.56 -17.21 11.37
CA LYS A 46 16.52 -16.11 11.29
C LYS A 46 15.89 -14.71 11.24
N GLY A 47 14.56 -14.60 11.31
CA GLY A 47 13.84 -13.31 11.33
C GLY A 47 13.38 -12.79 9.96
N ALA A 48 13.34 -13.62 8.91
CA ALA A 48 12.78 -13.21 7.63
C ALA A 48 11.29 -12.88 7.76
N LYS A 49 10.88 -11.69 7.29
CA LYS A 49 9.49 -11.19 7.38
C LYS A 49 8.56 -11.86 6.36
N PRO A 50 7.27 -12.07 6.67
CA PRO A 50 6.28 -12.62 5.76
C PRO A 50 6.22 -11.85 4.44
N LEU A 51 5.97 -12.55 3.32
CA LEU A 51 5.87 -11.88 2.01
C LEU A 51 4.72 -10.87 2.01
N LYS A 52 3.64 -11.18 2.75
CA LYS A 52 2.49 -10.31 2.98
C LYS A 52 2.83 -9.03 3.77
N GLY A 53 3.91 -9.04 4.56
CA GLY A 53 4.47 -7.90 5.27
C GLY A 53 5.75 -7.35 4.62
N HIS A 54 6.16 -7.90 3.47
CA HIS A 54 7.20 -7.31 2.64
C HIS A 54 6.57 -6.07 2.02
N ASN A 55 6.68 -4.96 2.76
CA ASN A 55 6.52 -3.62 2.23
C ASN A 55 7.56 -3.49 1.11
N GLY A 56 7.19 -3.92 -0.10
CA GLY A 56 8.05 -3.84 -1.27
C GLY A 56 8.67 -2.45 -1.33
N HIS A 57 9.95 -2.39 -1.68
CA HIS A 57 10.92 -1.28 -1.58
C HIS A 57 10.46 0.08 -2.19
N GLY A 58 9.28 0.58 -1.82
CA GLY A 58 8.57 1.67 -2.49
C GLY A 58 7.36 2.20 -1.72
N LYS A 59 7.19 1.83 -0.44
CA LYS A 59 6.25 2.56 0.44
C LYS A 59 6.90 3.87 0.88
N SER A 60 6.70 4.93 0.10
CA SER A 60 7.04 6.30 0.52
C SER A 60 6.22 6.79 1.72
N LEU A 61 5.17 6.07 2.14
CA LEU A 61 4.36 6.38 3.31
C LEU A 61 4.43 5.27 4.36
N GLU A 62 4.37 5.69 5.61
CA GLU A 62 4.20 4.81 6.76
C GLU A 62 2.78 4.20 6.77
N LEU A 63 2.60 3.05 7.44
CA LEU A 63 1.34 2.31 7.44
C LEU A 63 0.16 3.17 7.92
N GLU A 64 0.38 3.98 8.95
CA GLU A 64 -0.62 4.89 9.54
C GLU A 64 -1.02 6.01 8.56
N GLN A 65 -0.04 6.55 7.83
CA GLN A 65 -0.27 7.58 6.81
C GLN A 65 -1.04 7.00 5.61
N GLU A 66 -0.73 5.75 5.24
CA GLU A 66 -1.44 5.01 4.19
C GLU A 66 -2.91 4.77 4.60
N GLN A 67 -3.16 4.38 5.85
CA GLN A 67 -4.52 4.19 6.39
C GLN A 67 -5.32 5.50 6.40
N THR A 68 -4.72 6.61 6.83
CA THR A 68 -5.36 7.93 6.83
C THR A 68 -5.77 8.34 5.42
N LEU A 69 -4.90 8.12 4.43
CA LEU A 69 -5.18 8.43 3.03
C LEU A 69 -6.30 7.55 2.46
N ILE A 70 -6.30 6.25 2.79
CA ILE A 70 -7.37 5.32 2.39
C ILE A 70 -8.72 5.75 2.97
N HIS A 71 -8.76 6.12 4.25
CA HIS A 71 -9.99 6.60 4.89
C HIS A 71 -10.53 7.85 4.21
N TRP A 72 -9.66 8.81 3.86
CA TRP A 72 -10.04 10.00 3.12
C TRP A 72 -10.64 9.67 1.73
N ILE A 73 -10.07 8.70 1.00
CA ILE A 73 -10.62 8.22 -0.28
C ILE A 73 -12.00 7.59 -0.09
N HIS A 74 -12.19 6.76 0.94
CA HIS A 74 -13.50 6.17 1.22
C HIS A 74 -14.57 7.22 1.54
N THR A 75 -14.22 8.26 2.31
CA THR A 75 -15.12 9.37 2.60
C THR A 75 -15.56 10.09 1.32
N LEU A 76 -14.64 10.32 0.38
CA LEU A 76 -14.94 10.94 -0.90
C LEU A 76 -15.78 10.04 -1.83
N ASN A 77 -15.51 8.73 -1.82
CA ASN A 77 -16.32 7.77 -2.56
C ASN A 77 -17.75 7.71 -2.01
N HIS A 78 -17.93 7.74 -0.68
CA HIS A 78 -19.25 7.81 -0.06
C HIS A 78 -19.98 9.12 -0.40
N ALA A 79 -19.25 10.21 -0.66
CA ALA A 79 -19.79 11.48 -1.12
C ALA A 79 -20.06 11.55 -2.64
N ASN A 80 -19.91 10.43 -3.37
CA ASN A 80 -20.00 10.36 -4.84
C ASN A 80 -19.05 11.31 -5.58
N ALA A 81 -17.93 11.68 -4.96
CA ALA A 81 -16.92 12.57 -5.53
C ALA A 81 -15.54 11.88 -5.52
N PRO A 82 -15.33 10.82 -6.33
CA PRO A 82 -14.09 10.06 -6.31
C PRO A 82 -12.89 10.96 -6.62
N PRO A 83 -11.83 10.94 -5.78
CA PRO A 83 -10.69 11.81 -5.96
C PRO A 83 -9.91 11.45 -7.23
N THR A 84 -9.16 12.40 -7.74
CA THR A 84 -8.26 12.19 -8.88
C THR A 84 -6.89 11.68 -8.40
N ALA A 85 -6.12 11.06 -9.28
CA ALA A 85 -4.75 10.62 -8.94
C ALA A 85 -3.85 11.78 -8.46
N GLU A 86 -4.04 12.98 -9.02
CA GLU A 86 -3.32 14.18 -8.60
C GLU A 86 -3.75 14.64 -7.21
N MET A 87 -5.05 14.64 -6.91
CA MET A 87 -5.56 14.95 -5.57
C MET A 87 -5.04 13.98 -4.51
N ILE A 88 -4.97 12.68 -4.83
CA ILE A 88 -4.38 11.65 -3.96
C ILE A 88 -2.90 11.93 -3.71
N GLN A 89 -2.14 12.31 -4.75
CA GLN A 89 -0.74 12.66 -4.62
C GLN A 89 -0.53 13.90 -3.72
N GLN A 90 -1.36 14.93 -3.91
CA GLN A 90 -1.30 16.16 -3.11
C GLN A 90 -1.66 15.88 -1.64
N ALA A 91 -2.73 15.11 -1.40
CA ALA A 91 -3.13 14.72 -0.05
C ALA A 91 -2.03 13.90 0.65
N ALA A 92 -1.43 12.93 -0.06
CA ALA A 92 -0.31 12.16 0.46
C ALA A 92 0.92 13.03 0.76
N LEU A 93 1.23 13.99 -0.12
CA LEU A 93 2.34 14.93 0.09
C LEU A 93 2.09 15.84 1.30
N GLN A 94 0.86 16.29 1.53
CA GLN A 94 0.51 17.09 2.71
C GLN A 94 0.70 16.29 4.00
N ILE A 95 0.26 15.02 4.03
CA ILE A 95 0.45 14.13 5.19
C ILE A 95 1.95 13.96 5.47
N ILE A 96 2.75 13.68 4.43
CA ILE A 96 4.19 13.50 4.58
C ILE A 96 4.88 14.77 5.07
N ARG A 97 4.57 15.93 4.47
CA ARG A 97 5.21 17.22 4.80
C ARG A 97 4.96 17.68 6.23
N ARG A 98 3.88 17.21 6.87
CA ARG A 98 3.63 17.47 8.30
C ARG A 98 4.67 16.79 9.20
N HIS A 99 5.25 15.67 8.77
CA HIS A 99 6.26 14.94 9.53
C HIS A 99 7.69 15.17 9.00
N ASP A 100 7.85 15.28 7.68
CA ASP A 100 9.13 15.53 7.03
C ASP A 100 8.95 16.47 5.82
N PRO A 101 9.32 17.77 5.96
CA PRO A 101 9.11 18.77 4.91
C PRO A 101 9.98 18.57 3.67
N ARG A 102 11.05 17.75 3.74
CA ARG A 102 11.96 17.51 2.61
C ARG A 102 11.55 16.33 1.74
N ARG A 103 10.62 15.51 2.23
CA ARG A 103 10.23 14.27 1.56
C ARG A 103 9.25 14.56 0.41
N THR A 104 9.55 13.99 -0.74
CA THR A 104 8.75 14.12 -1.96
C THR A 104 8.25 12.76 -2.43
N LEU A 105 7.16 12.78 -3.19
CA LEU A 105 6.60 11.60 -3.84
C LEU A 105 6.97 11.62 -5.32
N GLY A 106 7.33 10.47 -5.86
CA GLY A 106 7.58 10.33 -7.30
C GLY A 106 6.30 10.56 -8.11
N PRO A 107 6.40 11.01 -9.38
CA PRO A 107 5.25 11.35 -10.22
C PRO A 107 4.31 10.16 -10.48
N ASN A 108 4.85 8.94 -10.50
CA ASN A 108 4.06 7.72 -10.70
C ASN A 108 3.58 7.07 -9.40
N TRP A 109 3.83 7.71 -8.24
CA TRP A 109 3.49 7.13 -6.95
C TRP A 109 1.99 6.95 -6.80
N ALA A 110 1.18 7.96 -7.16
CA ALA A 110 -0.28 7.88 -7.04
C ALA A 110 -0.87 6.74 -7.89
N TYR A 111 -0.44 6.59 -9.14
CA TYR A 111 -0.86 5.48 -10.01
C TYR A 111 -0.51 4.10 -9.42
N ARG A 112 0.71 3.96 -8.86
CA ARG A 112 1.14 2.73 -8.18
C ARG A 112 0.37 2.49 -6.89
N PHE A 113 -0.01 3.54 -6.18
CA PHE A 113 -0.83 3.48 -4.98
C PHE A 113 -2.25 3.01 -5.31
N ILE A 114 -2.89 3.63 -6.31
CA ILE A 114 -4.23 3.27 -6.79
C ILE A 114 -4.26 1.81 -7.26
N LYS A 115 -3.26 1.35 -8.01
CA LYS A 115 -3.15 -0.05 -8.46
C LYS A 115 -3.07 -1.08 -7.31
N ARG A 116 -2.71 -0.65 -6.10
CA ARG A 116 -2.66 -1.50 -4.91
C ARG A 116 -3.95 -1.50 -4.10
N LEU A 117 -4.87 -0.57 -4.36
CA LEU A 117 -6.18 -0.55 -3.73
C LEU A 117 -7.05 -1.67 -4.33
N PRO A 118 -7.98 -2.25 -3.53
CA PRO A 118 -8.99 -3.17 -4.06
C PRO A 118 -9.85 -2.50 -5.13
N ASP A 119 -10.36 -3.28 -6.09
CA ASP A 119 -11.10 -2.80 -7.27
C ASP A 119 -12.35 -1.97 -6.93
N ASP A 120 -12.83 -2.05 -5.69
CA ASP A 120 -13.96 -1.28 -5.15
C ASP A 120 -13.64 0.21 -4.93
N CYS A 121 -12.37 0.61 -5.00
CA CYS A 121 -11.95 2.00 -4.91
C CYS A 121 -12.07 2.69 -6.28
N LEU A 122 -13.22 3.33 -6.53
CA LEU A 122 -13.40 4.19 -7.70
C LEU A 122 -12.50 5.42 -7.59
N VAL A 123 -11.59 5.60 -8.56
CA VAL A 123 -10.70 6.77 -8.67
C VAL A 123 -10.82 7.32 -10.09
N ILE A 124 -11.00 8.62 -10.24
CA ILE A 124 -11.06 9.25 -11.56
C ILE A 124 -9.64 9.35 -12.11
N THR A 125 -9.40 8.68 -13.24
CA THR A 125 -8.18 8.87 -14.02
C THR A 125 -8.47 9.89 -15.12
N HIS A 126 -7.78 11.01 -15.10
CA HIS A 126 -7.86 11.97 -16.20
C HIS A 126 -6.94 11.53 -17.32
N ASN A 127 -7.47 11.43 -18.53
CA ASN A 127 -6.63 11.37 -19.71
C ASN A 127 -5.96 12.74 -19.92
N PRO A 128 -4.69 12.81 -20.35
CA PRO A 128 -3.96 14.07 -20.53
C PRO A 128 -4.71 15.10 -21.38
N ILE A 129 -5.45 14.63 -22.39
CA ILE A 129 -6.26 15.44 -23.31
C ILE A 129 -7.38 16.21 -22.58
N GLU A 130 -7.90 15.67 -21.48
CA GLU A 130 -9.01 16.24 -20.74
C GLU A 130 -8.53 17.33 -19.76
N LYS A 131 -7.29 17.19 -19.26
CA LYS A 131 -6.61 18.24 -18.48
C LYS A 131 -6.44 19.52 -19.29
N ASP A 132 -5.96 19.42 -20.53
CA ASP A 132 -5.78 20.56 -21.44
C ASP A 132 -7.12 21.25 -21.74
N ARG A 133 -8.23 20.49 -21.78
CA ARG A 133 -9.58 21.06 -21.96
C ARG A 133 -10.05 21.84 -20.75
N ILE A 134 -9.80 21.37 -19.52
CA ILE A 134 -10.21 22.07 -18.29
C ILE A 134 -9.38 23.35 -18.08
N GLU A 135 -8.08 23.31 -18.38
CA GLU A 135 -7.19 24.47 -18.28
C GLU A 135 -7.59 25.56 -19.29
N ALA A 136 -7.97 25.17 -20.51
CA ALA A 136 -8.52 26.10 -21.51
C ALA A 136 -9.89 26.68 -21.14
N VAL A 137 -10.67 25.99 -20.28
CA VAL A 137 -12.03 26.39 -19.89
C VAL A 137 -12.04 27.37 -18.70
N THR A 138 -10.93 27.67 -18.04
CA THR A 138 -10.88 28.69 -16.96
C THR A 138 -10.79 30.11 -17.56
N PRO A 139 -11.88 30.88 -17.71
CA PRO A 139 -11.84 32.21 -18.30
C PRO A 139 -11.78 33.20 -17.14
N GLY A 140 -10.59 33.36 -16.56
CA GLY A 140 -10.42 34.08 -15.28
C GLY A 140 -9.33 35.14 -15.26
N HIS A 141 -8.74 35.50 -16.39
CA HIS A 141 -7.82 36.65 -16.46
C HIS A 141 -8.60 37.93 -16.74
N LEU A 142 -9.29 38.45 -15.73
CA LEU A 142 -9.71 39.86 -15.72
C LEU A 142 -8.44 40.72 -15.68
N ASN A 143 -8.11 41.31 -16.81
CA ASN A 143 -6.98 42.21 -17.00
C ASN A 143 -7.36 43.58 -16.37
N PRO A 144 -6.71 44.07 -15.30
CA PRO A 144 -7.01 45.40 -14.78
C PRO A 144 -6.24 46.43 -15.61
N ARG A 145 -6.83 46.87 -16.72
CA ARG A 145 -6.42 48.09 -17.41
C ARG A 145 -7.66 48.88 -17.83
N GLY A 146 -7.93 49.93 -17.05
CA GLY A 146 -8.91 50.98 -17.27
C GLY A 146 -8.72 52.02 -16.18
#